data_AF-A0A7X8KCZ1-F1
#
_entry.id   AF-A0A7X8KCZ1-F1
#
_cell.length_a   1.000
_cell.length_b   1.000
_cell.length_c   1.000
_cell.angle_alpha   90.00
_cell.angle_beta   90.00
_cell.angle_gamma   90.00
#
_symmetry.space_group_name_H-M   'P 1'
#
loop_
_entity.id
_entity.type
_entity.pdbx_description
1 polymer ?
#
loop_
_entity_poly.entity_id
_entity_poly.type
_entity_poly.pdbx_seq_one_letter_code
_entity_poly.pdbx_strand_id
1 'polypeptide(L)'
;MKKNINMKYSILLILFVFSLFVDVFAQKDTANAYNENVVVVGSFNPQLANFLKKDFNPTISSEPEYKSEMKYSIFAQPLKVNYTVSPIKPAKMVGEPFDKLYGNYIRVGFGTGVSPYGELFVNNKRDKKKSLGLHLKHLSSRANIFDHAFTGFSNNQAD
;
A
#
# COMPACT_ATOMS: atom_id res chain seq x y z
N MET A 1 0.92 -27.82 10.24
CA MET A 1 0.01 -28.27 9.15
C MET A 1 0.53 -29.60 8.60
N LYS A 2 -0.14 -30.73 8.90
CA LYS A 2 0.20 -32.05 8.36
C LYS A 2 -0.13 -32.11 6.87
N LYS A 3 0.85 -32.46 6.03
CA LYS A 3 0.73 -32.51 4.57
C LYS A 3 0.20 -33.90 4.16
N ASN A 4 -1.02 -33.96 3.65
CA ASN A 4 -1.68 -35.20 3.22
C ASN A 4 -1.06 -35.72 1.91
N ILE A 5 -0.19 -36.72 2.02
CA ILE A 5 0.58 -37.33 0.92
C ILE A 5 -0.32 -38.10 -0.08
N ASN A 6 -1.47 -38.62 0.37
CA ASN A 6 -2.36 -39.44 -0.46
C ASN A 6 -3.10 -38.66 -1.58
N MET A 7 -3.23 -37.34 -1.46
CA MET A 7 -3.95 -36.54 -2.47
C MET A 7 -3.11 -36.28 -3.73
N LYS A 8 -1.78 -36.37 -3.63
CA LYS A 8 -0.87 -36.12 -4.77
C LYS A 8 -0.88 -37.24 -5.80
N TYR A 9 -0.94 -38.50 -5.34
CA TYR A 9 -0.95 -39.67 -6.23
C TYR A 9 -2.29 -39.85 -6.95
N SER A 10 -3.40 -39.43 -6.32
CA SER A 10 -4.73 -39.44 -6.95
C SER A 10 -4.82 -38.49 -8.15
N ILE A 11 -4.23 -37.29 -8.05
CA ILE A 11 -4.17 -36.31 -9.15
C ILE A 11 -3.33 -36.81 -10.33
N LEU A 12 -2.23 -37.51 -10.04
CA LEU A 12 -1.35 -38.05 -11.09
C LEU A 12 -2.04 -39.15 -11.91
N LEU A 13 -2.91 -39.95 -11.26
CA LEU A 13 -3.65 -41.04 -11.90
C LEU A 13 -4.79 -40.52 -12.79
N ILE A 14 -5.45 -39.43 -12.40
CA ILE A 14 -6.48 -38.77 -13.23
C ILE A 14 -5.86 -38.19 -14.51
N LEU A 15 -4.66 -37.60 -14.41
CA LEU A 15 -3.97 -37.04 -15.58
C LEU A 15 -3.58 -38.13 -16.60
N PHE A 16 -3.21 -39.32 -16.11
CA PHE A 16 -2.85 -40.47 -16.95
C PHE A 16 -4.06 -41.07 -17.69
N VAL A 17 -5.25 -41.03 -17.09
CA VAL A 17 -6.48 -41.49 -17.77
C VAL A 17 -6.94 -40.48 -18.83
N PHE A 18 -6.70 -39.17 -18.63
CA PHE A 18 -7.10 -38.14 -19.59
C PHE A 18 -6.27 -38.16 -20.89
N SER A 19 -5.04 -38.67 -20.85
CA SER A 19 -4.21 -38.79 -22.07
C SER A 19 -4.67 -39.88 -23.04
N LEU A 20 -5.64 -40.71 -22.66
CA LEU A 20 -6.16 -41.80 -23.50
C LEU A 20 -7.32 -41.37 -24.42
N PHE A 21 -7.75 -40.10 -24.39
CA PHE A 21 -8.96 -39.63 -25.08
C PHE A 21 -8.74 -38.46 -26.08
N VAL A 22 -7.54 -38.28 -26.64
CA VAL A 22 -7.29 -37.18 -27.58
C VAL A 22 -7.32 -37.67 -29.03
N ASP A 23 -8.36 -37.29 -29.79
CA ASP A 23 -8.46 -37.50 -31.24
C ASP A 23 -7.60 -36.47 -32.00
N VAL A 24 -6.85 -36.93 -33.01
CA VAL A 24 -5.98 -36.11 -33.85
C VAL A 24 -6.70 -35.76 -35.16
N PHE A 25 -6.97 -34.47 -35.39
CA PHE A 25 -7.47 -33.95 -36.67
C PHE A 25 -6.31 -33.47 -37.55
N ALA A 26 -6.17 -34.03 -38.75
CA ALA A 26 -5.19 -33.58 -39.75
C ALA A 26 -5.79 -32.47 -40.66
N GLN A 27 -4.97 -31.47 -41.01
CA GLN A 27 -5.32 -30.37 -41.91
C GLN A 27 -5.40 -30.85 -43.37
N LYS A 28 -6.46 -30.43 -44.09
CA LYS A 28 -6.55 -30.50 -45.55
C LYS A 28 -6.14 -29.15 -46.13
N ASP A 29 -4.99 -29.11 -46.81
CA ASP A 29 -4.59 -27.97 -47.62
C ASP A 29 -5.58 -27.78 -48.77
N THR A 30 -6.21 -26.60 -48.83
CA THR A 30 -6.97 -26.16 -50.01
C THR A 30 -6.27 -24.95 -50.59
N ALA A 31 -5.23 -25.21 -51.38
CA ALA A 31 -4.46 -24.17 -52.05
C ALA A 31 -5.14 -23.76 -53.38
N ASN A 32 -5.48 -22.47 -53.46
CA ASN A 32 -5.46 -21.63 -54.68
C ASN A 32 -6.48 -21.89 -55.80
N ALA A 33 -7.63 -21.20 -55.74
CA ALA A 33 -8.45 -20.91 -56.92
C ALA A 33 -8.16 -19.48 -57.40
N TYR A 34 -7.37 -19.33 -58.47
CA TYR A 34 -7.11 -18.07 -59.17
C TYR A 34 -8.33 -17.68 -60.03
N ASN A 35 -8.72 -16.40 -60.02
CA ASN A 35 -9.75 -15.84 -60.92
C ASN A 35 -9.30 -14.44 -61.40
N GLU A 36 -8.92 -14.32 -62.68
CA GLU A 36 -8.58 -13.05 -63.32
C GLU A 36 -9.78 -12.49 -64.10
N ASN A 37 -10.21 -11.28 -63.78
CA ASN A 37 -11.18 -10.50 -64.55
C ASN A 37 -10.48 -9.28 -65.16
N VAL A 38 -10.58 -9.10 -66.48
CA VAL A 38 -10.02 -7.95 -67.21
C VAL A 38 -11.13 -6.96 -67.55
N VAL A 39 -10.98 -5.69 -67.13
CA VAL A 39 -11.92 -4.59 -67.42
C VAL A 39 -11.27 -3.63 -68.41
N VAL A 40 -11.92 -3.41 -69.57
CA VAL A 40 -11.43 -2.49 -70.62
C VAL A 40 -12.05 -1.10 -70.42
N VAL A 41 -11.24 -0.06 -70.28
CA VAL A 41 -11.68 1.34 -70.05
C VAL A 41 -11.25 2.21 -71.23
N GLY A 42 -12.19 2.93 -71.85
CA GLY A 42 -11.92 3.87 -72.95
C GLY A 42 -11.40 5.23 -72.47
N SER A 43 -10.58 5.90 -73.28
CA SER A 43 -9.89 7.15 -72.91
C SER A 43 -10.82 8.37 -72.96
N PHE A 44 -10.97 9.08 -71.83
CA PHE A 44 -11.74 10.33 -71.69
C PHE A 44 -10.90 11.54 -72.14
N ASN A 45 -11.45 12.41 -73.00
CA ASN A 45 -10.76 13.61 -73.49
C ASN A 45 -11.57 14.89 -73.16
N PRO A 46 -11.31 15.55 -72.02
CA PRO A 46 -12.00 16.79 -71.67
C PRO A 46 -11.38 18.00 -72.38
N GLN A 47 -12.22 18.81 -73.03
CA GLN A 47 -11.83 20.14 -73.53
C GLN A 47 -12.45 21.24 -72.66
N LEU A 48 -11.67 22.28 -72.35
CA LEU A 48 -12.13 23.46 -71.59
C LEU A 48 -12.63 24.54 -72.55
N ALA A 49 -13.78 25.15 -72.23
CA ALA A 49 -14.33 26.27 -72.98
C ALA A 49 -13.52 27.55 -72.73
N ASN A 50 -13.37 28.38 -73.77
CA ASN A 50 -12.55 29.57 -73.73
C ASN A 50 -13.37 30.78 -73.24
N PHE A 51 -12.96 31.44 -72.15
CA PHE A 51 -13.65 32.61 -71.58
C PHE A 51 -12.77 33.87 -71.68
N LEU A 52 -13.38 35.02 -71.99
CA LEU A 52 -12.70 36.31 -72.06
C LEU A 52 -12.49 36.90 -70.66
N LYS A 53 -11.27 37.40 -70.41
CA LYS A 53 -10.89 38.04 -69.14
C LYS A 53 -11.60 39.39 -68.99
N LYS A 54 -12.22 39.64 -67.84
CA LYS A 54 -12.85 40.92 -67.51
C LYS A 54 -11.86 41.79 -66.73
N ASP A 55 -11.51 42.94 -67.29
CA ASP A 55 -10.63 43.91 -66.62
C ASP A 55 -11.45 44.91 -65.80
N PHE A 56 -11.07 45.11 -64.55
CA PHE A 56 -11.65 46.08 -63.63
C PHE A 56 -10.53 47.00 -63.12
N ASN A 57 -10.74 48.32 -63.23
CA ASN A 57 -9.83 49.31 -62.66
C ASN A 57 -10.52 49.99 -61.45
N PRO A 58 -9.92 49.95 -60.25
CA PRO A 58 -10.49 50.59 -59.08
C PRO A 58 -10.28 52.11 -59.11
N THR A 59 -11.28 52.87 -58.66
CA THR A 59 -11.18 54.31 -58.44
C THR A 59 -11.16 54.59 -56.94
N ILE A 60 -10.25 55.46 -56.49
CA ILE A 60 -10.10 55.86 -55.09
C ILE A 60 -11.04 57.04 -54.83
N SER A 61 -11.98 56.88 -53.88
CA SER A 61 -12.84 57.96 -53.39
C SER A 61 -12.34 58.43 -52.02
N SER A 62 -12.10 59.74 -51.86
CA SER A 62 -11.63 60.34 -50.61
C SER A 62 -12.79 61.05 -49.91
N GLU A 63 -13.49 60.33 -49.02
CA GLU A 63 -14.45 60.95 -48.10
C GLU A 63 -13.73 61.42 -46.81
N PRO A 64 -14.03 62.61 -46.29
CA PRO A 64 -13.40 63.10 -45.07
C PRO A 64 -13.88 62.29 -43.86
N GLU A 65 -12.93 61.67 -43.16
CA GLU A 65 -13.21 60.86 -41.97
C GLU A 65 -13.36 61.77 -40.74
N TYR A 66 -14.59 61.94 -40.25
CA TYR A 66 -14.86 62.72 -39.04
C TYR A 66 -14.57 61.87 -37.79
N LYS A 67 -13.41 62.07 -37.17
CA LYS A 67 -13.09 61.42 -35.88
C LYS A 67 -13.69 62.18 -34.71
N SER A 68 -14.53 61.47 -33.94
CA SER A 68 -15.13 61.98 -32.70
C SER A 68 -14.14 61.90 -31.54
N GLU A 69 -13.97 62.99 -30.78
CA GLU A 69 -13.14 63.01 -29.58
C GLU A 69 -13.87 62.38 -28.39
N MET A 70 -13.45 61.18 -28.01
CA MET A 70 -14.02 60.44 -26.88
C MET A 70 -13.45 60.97 -25.55
N LYS A 71 -14.28 61.65 -24.76
CA LYS A 71 -13.93 62.06 -23.39
C LYS A 71 -14.39 61.01 -22.38
N TYR A 72 -13.48 60.47 -21.58
CA TYR A 72 -13.79 59.56 -20.48
C TYR A 72 -13.13 60.03 -19.19
N SER A 73 -13.76 59.70 -18.06
CA SER A 73 -13.26 59.97 -16.71
C SER A 73 -13.27 58.68 -15.90
N ILE A 74 -12.18 58.42 -15.18
CA ILE A 74 -12.00 57.22 -14.35
C ILE A 74 -12.17 57.62 -12.88
N PHE A 75 -13.22 57.11 -12.24
CA PHE A 75 -13.41 57.26 -10.81
C PHE A 75 -12.76 56.10 -10.05
N ALA A 76 -11.58 56.35 -9.48
CA ALA A 76 -10.89 55.37 -8.65
C ALA A 76 -11.46 55.36 -7.23
N GLN A 77 -12.20 54.32 -6.87
CA GLN A 77 -12.64 54.08 -5.50
C GLN A 77 -11.86 52.91 -4.88
N PRO A 78 -11.22 53.09 -3.70
CA PRO A 78 -10.49 52.01 -3.06
C PRO A 78 -11.46 50.92 -2.57
N LEU A 79 -11.22 49.69 -2.99
CA LEU A 79 -12.01 48.54 -2.57
C LEU A 79 -11.61 48.14 -1.14
N LYS A 80 -12.54 48.26 -0.18
CA LYS A 80 -12.34 47.75 1.19
C LYS A 80 -12.68 46.27 1.22
N VAL A 81 -11.66 45.42 1.15
CA VAL A 81 -11.80 43.97 1.34
C VAL A 81 -11.67 43.61 2.82
N ASN A 82 -12.65 42.86 3.33
CA ASN A 82 -12.63 42.30 4.68
C ASN A 82 -12.02 40.90 4.62
N TYR A 83 -10.93 40.69 5.36
CA TYR A 83 -10.28 39.37 5.47
C TYR A 83 -10.84 38.61 6.68
N THR A 84 -11.56 37.52 6.42
CA THR A 84 -12.00 36.60 7.48
C THR A 84 -11.02 35.45 7.57
N VAL A 85 -10.18 35.44 8.61
CA VAL A 85 -9.27 34.32 8.89
C VAL A 85 -10.03 33.23 9.65
N SER A 86 -9.92 31.99 9.20
CA SER A 86 -10.42 30.83 9.94
C SER A 86 -9.31 30.31 10.85
N PRO A 87 -9.50 30.29 12.19
CA PRO A 87 -8.48 29.77 13.10
C PRO A 87 -8.35 28.25 12.95
N ILE A 88 -7.11 27.79 12.81
CA ILE A 88 -6.79 26.35 12.80
C ILE A 88 -6.77 25.78 14.22
N LYS A 89 -7.32 24.56 14.40
CA LYS A 89 -7.23 23.87 15.68
C LYS A 89 -5.81 23.31 15.87
N PRO A 90 -5.20 23.45 17.06
CA PRO A 90 -3.87 22.91 17.32
C PRO A 90 -3.88 21.38 17.24
N ALA A 91 -2.81 20.82 16.68
CA ALA A 91 -2.63 19.39 16.59
C ALA A 91 -2.47 18.79 18.00
N LYS A 92 -3.26 17.76 18.31
CA LYS A 92 -3.07 16.96 19.53
C LYS A 92 -2.10 15.84 19.21
N MET A 93 -0.91 15.88 19.80
CA MET A 93 0.01 14.74 19.75
C MET A 93 -0.58 13.60 20.60
N VAL A 94 -0.86 12.47 19.95
CA VAL A 94 -1.19 11.23 20.65
C VAL A 94 0.15 10.62 21.06
N GLY A 95 0.34 10.38 22.35
CA GLY A 95 1.53 9.69 22.84
C GLY A 95 1.61 8.27 22.28
N GLU A 96 2.83 7.75 22.16
CA GLU A 96 3.06 6.38 21.72
C GLU A 96 2.24 5.39 22.56
N PRO A 97 1.64 4.34 21.95
CA PRO A 97 0.97 3.30 22.71
C PRO A 97 1.95 2.65 23.68
N PHE A 98 1.53 2.52 24.94
CA PHE A 98 2.39 1.92 25.96
C PHE A 98 2.70 0.46 25.64
N ASP A 99 3.97 0.08 25.82
CA ASP A 99 4.37 -1.32 25.80
C ASP A 99 3.63 -2.13 26.85
N LYS A 100 3.24 -3.34 26.47
CA LYS A 100 2.55 -4.28 27.36
C LYS A 100 3.52 -4.76 28.44
N LEU A 101 3.44 -4.15 29.62
CA LEU A 101 4.18 -4.61 30.79
C LEU A 101 3.44 -5.80 31.43
N TYR A 102 4.02 -6.99 31.33
CA TYR A 102 3.53 -8.17 32.04
C TYR A 102 4.02 -8.09 33.50
N GLY A 103 3.11 -7.82 34.43
CA GLY A 103 3.46 -7.43 35.81
C GLY A 103 3.87 -8.57 36.74
N ASN A 104 3.58 -9.82 36.38
CA ASN A 104 3.78 -10.97 37.26
C ASN A 104 4.78 -11.94 36.66
N TYR A 105 5.78 -12.32 37.43
CA TYR A 105 6.74 -13.33 37.02
C TYR A 105 7.18 -14.19 38.21
N ILE A 106 7.50 -15.44 37.92
CA ILE A 106 7.99 -16.40 38.91
C ILE A 106 9.32 -16.96 38.43
N ARG A 107 10.31 -17.03 39.33
CA ARG A 107 11.60 -17.68 39.09
C ARG A 107 11.74 -18.81 40.08
N VAL A 108 12.05 -20.00 39.58
CA VAL A 108 12.36 -21.16 40.39
C VAL A 108 13.67 -21.75 39.90
N GLY A 109 14.45 -22.30 40.81
CA GLY A 109 15.76 -22.83 40.50
C GLY A 109 16.18 -23.89 41.50
N PHE A 110 17.15 -24.70 41.09
CA PHE A 110 17.78 -25.68 41.95
C PHE A 110 19.28 -25.70 41.66
N GLY A 111 20.09 -25.57 42.71
CA GLY A 111 21.54 -25.48 42.61
C GLY A 111 22.27 -26.66 43.26
N THR A 112 23.61 -26.59 43.21
CA THR A 112 24.51 -27.55 43.85
C THR A 112 24.31 -27.56 45.37
N GLY A 113 24.48 -28.73 46.01
CA GLY A 113 24.32 -28.85 47.47
C GLY A 113 22.89 -28.59 47.96
N VAL A 114 21.92 -29.34 47.42
CA VAL A 114 20.47 -29.27 47.75
C VAL A 114 20.03 -27.82 48.00
N SER A 115 20.09 -27.00 46.96
CA SER A 115 19.85 -25.57 47.06
C SER A 115 18.59 -25.16 46.30
N PRO A 116 17.39 -25.24 46.90
CA PRO A 116 16.17 -24.78 46.26
C PRO A 116 16.08 -23.25 46.28
N TYR A 117 15.64 -22.70 45.14
CA TYR A 117 15.41 -21.28 44.92
C TYR A 117 13.99 -21.04 44.41
N GLY A 118 13.28 -20.11 45.04
CA GLY A 118 11.97 -19.66 44.61
C GLY A 118 11.83 -18.14 44.79
N GLU A 119 11.33 -17.48 43.76
CA GLU A 119 11.13 -16.04 43.75
C GLU A 119 9.83 -15.70 43.01
N LEU A 120 8.96 -14.91 43.62
CA LEU A 120 7.66 -14.54 43.11
C LEU A 120 7.54 -13.02 43.08
N PHE A 121 7.15 -12.50 41.93
CA PHE A 121 6.87 -11.09 41.71
C PHE A 121 5.45 -10.94 41.21
N VAL A 122 4.66 -10.17 41.94
CA VAL A 122 3.28 -9.85 41.58
C VAL A 122 3.14 -8.34 41.60
N ASN A 123 2.85 -7.74 40.44
CA ASN A 123 2.62 -6.31 40.34
C ASN A 123 1.30 -6.02 39.63
N ASN A 124 0.63 -4.96 40.07
CA ASN A 124 -0.50 -4.44 39.33
C ASN A 124 -0.03 -3.87 37.97
N LYS A 125 -0.91 -3.92 36.96
CA LYS A 125 -0.66 -3.26 35.68
C LYS A 125 -0.45 -1.77 35.91
N ARG A 126 0.39 -1.15 35.08
CA ARG A 126 0.72 0.27 35.17
C ARG A 126 -0.54 1.13 35.18
N ASP A 127 -0.81 1.79 36.31
CA ASP A 127 -1.88 2.76 36.49
C ASP A 127 -1.25 4.09 36.92
N LYS A 128 -1.78 5.22 36.41
CA LYS A 128 -1.29 6.57 36.75
C LYS A 128 -1.57 6.95 38.20
N LYS A 129 -2.51 6.28 38.86
CA LYS A 129 -2.99 6.64 40.20
C LYS A 129 -2.55 5.69 41.30
N LYS A 130 -2.15 4.46 40.95
CA LYS A 130 -1.90 3.38 41.92
C LYS A 130 -0.75 2.50 41.46
N SER A 131 0.18 2.22 42.37
CA SER A 131 1.24 1.24 42.18
C SER A 131 1.26 0.34 43.40
N LEU A 132 1.08 -0.96 43.18
CA LEU A 132 1.13 -1.97 44.23
C LEU A 132 1.85 -3.21 43.68
N GLY A 133 2.82 -3.67 44.45
CA GLY A 133 3.67 -4.81 44.13
C GLY A 133 3.90 -5.65 45.38
N LEU A 134 4.20 -6.92 45.15
CA LEU A 134 4.61 -7.89 46.16
C LEU A 134 5.77 -8.70 45.60
N HIS A 135 6.86 -8.75 46.34
CA HIS A 135 8.04 -9.54 46.03
C HIS A 135 8.34 -10.50 47.17
N LEU A 136 8.41 -11.78 46.85
CA LEU A 136 8.79 -12.83 47.79
C LEU A 136 9.96 -13.62 47.25
N LYS A 137 10.95 -13.87 48.08
CA LYS A 137 12.15 -14.64 47.73
C LYS A 137 12.48 -15.62 48.83
N HIS A 138 12.79 -16.84 48.42
CA HIS A 138 13.26 -17.93 49.26
C HIS A 138 14.47 -18.60 48.58
N LEU A 139 15.61 -18.57 49.27
CA LEU A 139 16.82 -19.28 48.85
C LEU A 139 17.34 -20.06 50.04
N SER A 140 17.48 -21.37 49.91
CA SER A 140 18.21 -22.18 50.88
C SER A 140 19.27 -23.02 50.21
N SER A 141 20.23 -23.47 51.01
CA SER A 141 21.29 -24.38 50.59
C SER A 141 21.61 -25.35 51.71
N ARG A 142 21.94 -26.58 51.37
CA ARG A 142 22.45 -27.58 52.32
C ARG A 142 23.43 -28.51 51.62
N ALA A 143 24.72 -28.17 51.70
CA ALA A 143 25.78 -29.00 51.17
C ALA A 143 26.34 -29.94 52.25
N ASN A 144 26.50 -31.22 51.91
CA ASN A 144 27.20 -32.18 52.77
C ASN A 144 28.66 -32.28 52.31
N ILE A 145 29.59 -31.79 53.13
CA ILE A 145 31.02 -31.80 52.83
C ILE A 145 31.72 -32.60 53.95
N PHE A 146 32.56 -33.55 53.57
CA PHE A 146 33.30 -34.37 54.54
C PHE A 146 34.31 -33.49 55.31
N ASP A 147 34.35 -33.65 56.64
CA ASP A 147 35.25 -32.92 57.55
C ASP A 147 35.02 -31.39 57.63
N HIS A 148 33.78 -30.93 57.43
CA HIS A 148 33.40 -29.52 57.57
C HIS A 148 32.14 -29.32 58.43
N ALA A 149 32.01 -28.12 58.99
CA ALA A 149 30.87 -27.70 59.79
C ALA A 149 29.58 -27.58 58.93
N PHE A 150 28.42 -27.52 59.60
CA PHE A 150 27.12 -27.40 58.92
C PHE A 150 27.05 -26.15 58.03
N THR A 151 26.85 -26.36 56.73
CA THR A 151 26.83 -25.29 55.70
C THR A 151 25.43 -24.79 55.35
N GLY A 152 24.41 -25.24 56.07
CA GLY A 152 23.03 -24.94 55.72
C GLY A 152 22.63 -23.50 56.04
N PHE A 153 21.97 -22.84 55.08
CA PHE A 153 21.39 -21.51 55.29
C PHE A 153 20.02 -21.37 54.64
N SER A 154 19.24 -20.39 55.12
CA SER A 154 17.94 -20.01 54.59
C SER A 154 17.85 -18.49 54.56
N ASN A 155 17.71 -17.93 53.36
CA ASN A 155 17.59 -16.51 53.14
C ASN A 155 16.22 -16.20 52.52
N ASN A 156 15.42 -15.46 53.29
CA ASN A 156 14.06 -15.09 52.94
C ASN A 156 13.98 -13.57 52.86
N GLN A 157 13.36 -13.06 51.79
CA GLN A 157 13.11 -11.64 51.62
C GLN A 157 11.66 -11.44 51.18
N ALA A 158 11.02 -10.42 51.73
CA ALA A 158 9.66 -10.01 51.40
C ALA A 158 9.60 -8.48 51.36
N ASP A 159 9.19 -7.94 50.21
CA ASP A 159 9.01 -6.51 49.95
C ASP A 159 7.62 -6.21 49.37
#